data_AF-A0A497FCS1-F1
#
_entry.id   AF-A0A497FCS1-F1
#
_cell.length_a   1.000
_cell.length_b   1.000
_cell.length_c   1.000
_cell.angle_alpha   90.00
_cell.angle_beta   90.00
_cell.angle_gamma   90.00
#
_symmetry.space_group_name_H-M   'P 1'
#
loop_
_entity.id
_entity.type
_entity.pdbx_description
1 polymer ?
#
loop_
_entity_poly.entity_id
_entity_poly.type
_entity_poly.pdbx_seq_one_letter_code
_entity_poly.pdbx_strand_id
1 'polypeptide(L)'
;MPRVGNVLISYCGIVCEYCPAYRLGKCPGCDAHAEYCEFIKCTKRRGVDNCLLCSEFPCKLHIEGFNWVTEEFGELKWKVYSEIFLQIMKKIVSKEQH
;
A
#
# COMPACT_ATOMS: atom_id res chain seq x y z
N MET A 1 -10.74 0.09 -3.19
CA MET A 1 -9.72 -0.30 -2.21
C MET A 1 -9.94 -1.76 -1.97
N PRO A 2 -8.89 -2.58 -1.97
CA PRO A 2 -9.01 -4.01 -1.71
C PRO A 2 -9.75 -4.31 -0.40
N ARG A 3 -10.54 -5.39 -0.43
CA ARG A 3 -11.16 -5.97 0.76
C ARG A 3 -10.61 -7.37 0.96
N VAL A 4 -10.11 -7.66 2.15
CA VAL A 4 -9.75 -9.01 2.58
C VAL A 4 -10.72 -9.38 3.70
N GLY A 5 -11.69 -10.23 3.38
CA GLY A 5 -12.89 -10.39 4.19
C GLY A 5 -13.63 -9.05 4.35
N ASN A 6 -13.87 -8.65 5.60
CA ASN A 6 -14.53 -7.37 5.92
C ASN A 6 -13.56 -6.21 6.17
N VAL A 7 -12.25 -6.41 6.03
CA VAL A 7 -11.24 -5.41 6.33
C VAL A 7 -10.84 -4.64 5.08
N LEU A 8 -10.89 -3.30 5.15
CA LEU A 8 -10.35 -2.42 4.11
C LEU A 8 -8.81 -2.33 4.20
N ILE A 9 -8.16 -2.73 3.12
CA ILE A 9 -6.71 -2.73 2.98
C ILE A 9 -6.34 -1.87 1.76
N SER A 10 -5.27 -1.09 1.86
CA SER A 10 -4.72 -0.36 0.74
C SER A 10 -4.02 -1.29 -0.25
N TYR A 11 -3.83 -0.84 -1.49
CA TYR A 11 -3.04 -1.59 -2.46
C TYR A 11 -1.59 -1.83 -2.00
N CYS A 12 -1.00 -0.93 -1.20
CA CYS A 12 0.36 -1.11 -0.66
C CYS A 12 0.43 -2.02 0.57
N GLY A 13 -0.71 -2.46 1.12
CA GLY A 13 -0.81 -3.39 2.24
C GLY A 13 -1.14 -2.77 3.60
N ILE A 14 -1.22 -1.44 3.70
CA ILE A 14 -1.62 -0.75 4.94
C ILE A 14 -3.11 -0.99 5.20
N VAL A 15 -3.48 -1.23 6.46
CA VAL A 15 -4.87 -1.44 6.85
C VAL A 15 -5.61 -0.10 6.99
N CYS A 16 -6.27 0.33 5.91
CA CYS A 16 -7.03 1.59 5.86
C CYS A 16 -8.17 1.64 6.87
N GLU A 17 -8.77 0.48 7.21
CA GLU A 17 -9.83 0.36 8.22
C GLU A 17 -9.46 1.01 9.56
N TYR A 18 -8.16 0.99 9.92
CA TYR A 18 -7.66 1.56 11.17
C TYR A 18 -6.95 2.92 10.99
N CYS A 19 -6.87 3.46 9.77
CA CYS A 19 -6.22 4.73 9.51
C CYS A 19 -7.06 5.91 10.06
N PRO A 20 -6.53 6.74 10.98
CA PRO A 20 -7.28 7.87 11.52
C PRO A 20 -7.72 8.87 10.45
N ALA A 21 -6.88 9.15 9.45
CA ALA A 21 -7.22 10.07 8.38
C ALA A 21 -8.39 9.57 7.52
N TYR A 22 -8.43 8.26 7.22
CA TYR A 22 -9.55 7.67 6.49
C TYR A 22 -10.84 7.66 7.33
N ARG A 23 -10.75 7.21 8.59
CA ARG A 23 -11.91 7.15 9.50
C ARG A 23 -12.53 8.52 9.80
N LEU A 24 -11.72 9.58 9.77
CA LEU A 24 -12.18 10.96 9.95
C LEU A 24 -12.62 11.63 8.63
N GLY A 25 -12.65 10.90 7.50
CA GLY A 25 -13.02 11.45 6.20
C GLY A 25 -12.00 12.43 5.59
N LYS A 26 -10.80 12.51 6.14
CA LYS A 26 -9.70 13.38 5.66
C LYS A 26 -8.89 12.74 4.52
N CYS A 27 -9.04 11.44 4.34
CA CYS A 27 -8.41 10.68 3.25
C CYS A 27 -9.52 10.06 2.41
N PRO A 28 -9.57 10.29 1.08
CA PRO A 28 -10.61 9.74 0.21
C PRO A 28 -10.45 8.23 -0.06
N GLY A 29 -9.37 7.62 0.45
CA GLY A 29 -8.99 6.23 0.15
C GLY A 29 -8.17 6.11 -1.13
N CYS A 30 -7.58 4.95 -1.35
CA CYS A 30 -6.60 4.77 -2.43
C CYS A 30 -7.19 4.92 -3.84
N ASP A 31 -8.48 4.60 -4.04
CA ASP A 31 -9.09 4.58 -5.37
C ASP A 31 -9.16 5.96 -6.01
N ALA A 32 -9.27 7.01 -5.19
CA ALA A 32 -9.20 8.40 -5.63
C ALA A 32 -7.85 8.75 -6.27
N HIS A 33 -6.85 7.88 -6.14
CA HIS A 33 -5.50 8.07 -6.66
C HIS A 33 -5.08 7.00 -7.68
N ALA A 34 -6.05 6.31 -8.30
CA ALA A 34 -5.80 5.20 -9.23
C ALA A 34 -4.86 5.56 -10.39
N GLU A 35 -4.91 6.80 -10.88
CA GLU A 35 -4.11 7.28 -12.02
C GLU A 35 -2.64 7.55 -11.66
N TYR A 36 -2.34 7.83 -10.38
CA TYR A 36 -1.03 8.32 -9.94
C TYR A 36 -0.28 7.31 -9.08
N CYS A 37 -0.97 6.50 -8.28
CA CYS A 37 -0.33 5.63 -7.30
C CYS A 37 0.35 4.41 -7.94
N GLU A 38 1.68 4.33 -7.84
CA GLU A 38 2.44 3.23 -8.43
C GLU A 38 2.16 1.87 -7.79
N PHE A 39 1.72 1.82 -6.53
CA PHE A 39 1.28 0.55 -5.92
C PHE A 39 0.02 -0.01 -6.61
N ILE A 40 -0.92 0.86 -7.01
CA ILE A 40 -2.15 0.45 -7.72
C ILE A 40 -1.79 -0.08 -9.10
N LYS A 41 -0.93 0.64 -9.83
CA LYS A 41 -0.44 0.19 -11.14
C LYS A 41 0.31 -1.14 -11.03
N CYS A 42 1.15 -1.29 -10.00
CA CYS A 42 1.94 -2.51 -9.78
C CYS A 42 1.06 -3.73 -9.47
N THR A 43 0.10 -3.59 -8.55
CA THR A 43 -0.84 -4.65 -8.18
C THR A 43 -1.69 -5.10 -9.36
N LYS A 44 -2.22 -4.15 -10.15
CA LYS A 44 -2.92 -4.44 -11.41
C LYS A 44 -2.05 -5.22 -12.40
N ARG A 45 -0.80 -4.78 -12.65
CA ARG A 45 0.13 -5.48 -13.56
C ARG A 45 0.47 -6.89 -13.09
N ARG A 46 0.56 -7.11 -11.77
CA ARG A 46 0.90 -8.40 -11.17
C ARG A 46 -0.30 -9.31 -10.96
N GLY A 47 -1.53 -8.83 -11.16
CA GLY A 47 -2.75 -9.61 -10.96
C GLY A 47 -3.01 -9.98 -9.50
N VAL A 48 -2.57 -9.15 -8.55
CA VAL A 48 -2.81 -9.34 -7.10
C VAL A 48 -3.65 -8.20 -6.56
N ASP A 49 -4.56 -8.47 -5.63
CA ASP A 49 -5.45 -7.42 -5.11
C ASP A 49 -4.71 -6.39 -4.26
N ASN A 50 -3.71 -6.81 -3.50
CA ASN A 50 -2.89 -5.93 -2.68
C ASN A 50 -1.49 -6.52 -2.48
N CYS A 51 -0.56 -5.68 -2.05
CA CYS A 51 0.84 -6.06 -1.90
C CYS A 51 1.10 -7.14 -0.85
N LEU A 52 0.20 -7.40 0.11
CA LEU A 52 0.38 -8.50 1.07
C LEU A 52 0.16 -9.88 0.42
N LEU A 53 -0.52 -9.94 -0.73
CA LEU A 53 -0.65 -11.16 -1.53
C LEU A 53 0.49 -11.32 -2.55
N CYS A 54 1.44 -10.39 -2.59
CA CYS A 54 2.58 -10.44 -3.50
C CYS A 54 3.73 -11.23 -2.86
N SER A 55 4.24 -12.24 -3.56
CA SER A 55 5.33 -13.07 -3.05
C SER A 55 6.66 -12.33 -2.84
N GLU A 56 6.84 -11.21 -3.53
CA GLU A 56 8.02 -10.35 -3.40
C GLU A 56 7.88 -9.28 -2.30
N PHE A 57 6.84 -9.34 -1.46
CA PHE A 57 6.65 -8.34 -0.41
C PHE A 57 7.72 -8.43 0.69
N PRO A 58 8.31 -7.30 1.14
CA PRO A 58 8.26 -5.97 0.55
C PRO A 58 9.19 -5.89 -0.67
N CYS A 59 8.70 -5.35 -1.78
CA CYS A 59 9.48 -5.28 -3.02
C CYS A 59 10.24 -3.96 -3.10
N LYS A 60 10.97 -3.75 -4.21
CA LYS A 60 11.72 -2.51 -4.48
C LYS A 60 10.88 -1.24 -4.29
N LEU A 61 9.59 -1.27 -4.66
CA LEU A 61 8.69 -0.12 -4.52
C LEU A 61 8.41 0.24 -3.04
N HIS A 62 8.40 -0.74 -2.13
CA HIS A 62 8.29 -0.47 -0.68
C HIS A 62 9.60 0.09 -0.10
N ILE A 63 10.74 -0.35 -0.61
CA ILE A 63 12.06 0.04 -0.11
C ILE A 63 12.41 1.46 -0.61
N GLU A 64 12.32 1.68 -1.91
CA GLU A 64 12.78 2.90 -2.58
C GLU A 64 11.70 3.98 -2.70
N GLY A 65 10.42 3.58 -2.73
CA GLY A 65 9.31 4.48 -2.99
C GLY A 65 9.24 4.98 -4.43
N PHE A 66 8.33 5.91 -4.67
CA PHE A 66 8.19 6.62 -5.94
C PHE A 66 7.88 8.10 -5.69
N ASN A 67 8.10 8.94 -6.70
CA ASN A 67 7.86 10.37 -6.57
C ASN A 67 6.37 10.67 -6.67
N TRP A 68 5.91 11.60 -5.85
CA TRP A 68 4.53 12.03 -5.74
C TRP A 68 4.49 13.56 -5.70
N VAL A 69 3.94 14.18 -6.74
CA VAL A 69 3.83 15.63 -6.79
C VAL A 69 2.53 16.07 -6.13
N THR A 70 2.62 17.05 -5.23
CA THR A 70 1.50 17.67 -4.52
C THR A 70 1.50 19.17 -4.80
N GLU A 71 0.31 19.78 -4.80
CA GLU A 71 0.19 21.23 -4.93
C GLU A 71 0.77 21.97 -3.72
N GLU A 72 0.60 21.42 -2.52
CA GLU A 72 1.00 22.06 -1.26
C GLU A 72 2.49 21.91 -0.94
N PHE A 73 3.07 20.72 -1.17
CA PHE A 73 4.43 20.40 -0.74
C PHE A 73 5.40 20.13 -1.91
N GLY A 74 4.96 20.28 -3.15
CA GLY A 74 5.76 19.96 -4.33
C GLY A 74 6.04 18.47 -4.46
N GLU A 75 7.24 18.12 -4.91
CA GLU A 75 7.67 16.74 -5.13
C GLU A 75 8.03 16.05 -3.81
N LEU A 76 7.26 15.03 -3.46
CA LEU A 76 7.48 14.15 -2.32
C LEU A 76 7.92 12.77 -2.78
N LYS A 77 8.48 11.97 -1.87
CA LYS A 77 8.70 10.54 -2.08
C LYS A 77 7.68 9.75 -1.27
N TRP A 78 6.82 8.99 -1.94
CA TRP A 78 5.84 8.12 -1.29
C TRP A 78 6.37 6.69 -1.13
N LYS A 79 6.32 6.19 0.11
CA LYS A 79 6.53 4.78 0.46
C LYS A 79 5.85 4.44 1.77
N VAL A 80 5.81 3.15 2.11
CA VAL A 80 5.43 2.70 3.45
C VAL A 80 6.61 2.87 4.39
N TYR A 81 6.54 3.84 5.31
CA TYR A 81 7.68 4.23 6.15
C TYR A 81 7.87 3.38 7.42
N SER A 82 6.84 2.64 7.86
CA SER A 82 6.95 1.82 9.06
C SER A 82 7.77 0.56 8.78
N GLU A 83 9.04 0.57 9.20
CA GLU A 83 9.92 -0.61 9.06
C GLU A 83 9.38 -1.82 9.85
N ILE A 84 8.82 -1.59 11.02
CA ILE A 84 8.20 -2.63 11.85
C ILE A 84 7.08 -3.34 11.07
N PHE A 85 6.19 -2.57 10.43
CA PHE A 85 5.14 -3.12 9.60
C PHE A 85 5.71 -3.97 8.46
N LEU A 86 6.70 -3.44 7.73
CA LEU A 86 7.33 -4.17 6.62
C LEU A 86 7.95 -5.49 7.10
N GLN A 87 8.65 -5.49 8.24
CA GLN A 87 9.30 -6.68 8.78
C GLN A 87 8.31 -7.74 9.27
N ILE A 88 7.24 -7.33 9.97
CA ILE A 88 6.20 -8.25 10.45
C ILE A 88 5.51 -8.90 9.25
N MET A 89 5.06 -8.09 8.29
CA MET A 89 4.31 -8.60 7.15
C MET A 89 5.17 -9.45 6.23
N LYS A 90 6.47 -9.11 6.03
CA LYS A 90 7.42 -9.97 5.31
C LYS A 90 7.44 -11.38 5.86
N LYS A 91 7.55 -11.54 7.19
CA LYS A 91 7.61 -12.85 7.85
C LYS A 91 6.32 -13.65 7.67
N ILE A 92 5.17 -12.99 7.58
CA ILE A 92 3.87 -13.63 7.37
C ILE A 92 3.76 -14.10 5.92
N VAL A 93 4.04 -13.22 4.95
CA VAL A 93 3.98 -13.54 3.52
C VAL A 93 4.94 -14.69 3.15
N SER A 94 6.14 -14.75 3.74
CA SER A 94 7.07 -15.86 3.51
C SER A 94 6.61 -17.20 4.11
N LYS A 95 5.80 -17.17 5.17
CA LYS A 95 5.30 -18.38 5.84
C LYS A 95 4.12 -19.02 5.13
N GLU A 96 3.27 -18.24 4.45
CA GLU A 96 2.13 -18.75 3.68
C GLU A 96 2.53 -19.41 2.34
N GLN A 97 3.83 -19.43 2.03
CA GLN A 97 4.39 -20.04 0.82
C GLN A 97 5.02 -21.42 1.07
N HIS A 98 4.97 -21.94 2.30
CA HIS A 98 5.43 -23.27 2.73
C HIS A 98 4.33 -23.99 3.51
#